data_AF-A0A9D4YZB6-F1
#
_entry.id   AF-A0A9D4YZB6-F1
#
_cell.length_a   1.000
_cell.length_b   1.000
_cell.length_c   1.000
_cell.angle_alpha   90.00
_cell.angle_beta   90.00
_cell.angle_gamma   90.00
#
_symmetry.space_group_name_H-M   'P 1'
#
loop_
_entity.id
_entity.type
_entity.pdbx_description
1 polymer ?
#
loop_
_entity_poly.entity_id
_entity_poly.type
_entity_poly.pdbx_seq_one_letter_code
_entity_poly.pdbx_strand_id
1 'polypeptide(L)'
;MLAAQLTSQGAAAYATAKLESLLGPAQAVSEECLRSCLPHTRAWLAAASGQLPQLELQHLDPPSPVQQQQQQQRQELPALRSGLGPAQAGSQPLLQQQQQQQQRLQLLVPVALHSWRGLVRLGLVQLVAGEGAVARLPLPETLRLDSGRLHAAQAEFQRLQVMAACLLLCRQGAAAAGLTCGPPELAAAKRRLAALLADPAMRLADLAAEVACLAGGQGGAAREAGVQDSINRMLGRGGAAMKALTGGFSTALLAHLLLGPASPETQQQASLALRRCGGGDLEAEVGALAIQLAGLAAVGEGVSGQWHRKLASDLL
;
A
#
# COMPACT_ATOMS: atom_id res chain seq x y z
N MET A 1 7.40 -17.50 -12.34
CA MET A 1 6.62 -18.75 -12.38
C MET A 1 6.33 -19.35 -11.00
N LEU A 2 7.24 -19.30 -10.01
CA LEU A 2 6.96 -19.77 -8.63
C LEU A 2 5.88 -18.96 -7.88
N ALA A 3 5.74 -17.66 -8.16
CA ALA A 3 4.73 -16.80 -7.52
C ALA A 3 3.27 -17.10 -7.92
N ALA A 4 3.05 -17.84 -9.02
CA ALA A 4 1.72 -18.18 -9.53
C ALA A 4 1.23 -19.58 -9.12
N GLN A 5 2.09 -20.41 -8.51
CA GLN A 5 1.81 -21.81 -8.18
C GLN A 5 1.72 -22.10 -6.67
N LEU A 6 1.70 -21.08 -5.82
CA LEU A 6 1.54 -21.26 -4.38
C LEU A 6 0.06 -21.58 -4.06
N THR A 7 -0.31 -22.86 -4.04
CA THR A 7 -1.43 -23.29 -3.19
C THR A 7 -1.03 -23.00 -1.74
N SER A 8 -1.86 -22.21 -1.06
CA SER A 8 -1.45 -21.23 -0.03
C SER A 8 -0.87 -21.79 1.27
N GLN A 9 -1.07 -23.07 1.58
CA GLN A 9 -0.49 -23.70 2.77
C GLN A 9 0.71 -24.59 2.46
N GLY A 10 0.60 -25.48 1.46
CA GLY A 10 1.69 -26.40 1.11
C GLY A 10 2.95 -25.67 0.67
N ALA A 11 2.78 -24.56 -0.05
CA ALA A 11 3.91 -23.80 -0.53
C ALA A 11 4.50 -22.85 0.53
N ALA A 12 3.66 -22.36 1.46
CA ALA A 12 4.14 -21.62 2.63
C ALA A 12 4.91 -22.54 3.58
N ALA A 13 4.38 -23.72 3.89
CA ALA A 13 5.06 -24.73 4.70
C ALA A 13 6.37 -25.20 4.05
N TYR A 14 6.39 -25.39 2.72
CA TYR A 14 7.61 -25.69 1.98
C TYR A 14 8.64 -24.55 2.08
N ALA A 15 8.21 -23.29 1.90
CA ALA A 15 9.09 -22.14 2.03
C ALA A 15 9.63 -21.97 3.46
N THR A 16 8.80 -22.19 4.47
CA THR A 16 9.20 -22.23 5.89
C THR A 16 10.20 -23.34 6.13
N ALA A 17 9.94 -24.56 5.69
CA ALA A 17 10.86 -25.70 5.83
C ALA A 17 12.20 -25.45 5.14
N LYS A 18 12.20 -24.77 3.98
CA LYS A 18 13.41 -24.38 3.28
C LYS A 18 14.20 -23.29 4.00
N LEU A 19 13.53 -22.36 4.67
CA LEU A 19 14.21 -21.37 5.52
C LEU A 19 14.73 -22.03 6.81
N GLU A 20 13.98 -22.95 7.39
CA GLU A 20 14.40 -23.73 8.57
C GLU A 20 15.59 -24.64 8.26
N SER A 21 15.70 -25.19 7.05
CA SER A 21 16.89 -25.97 6.66
C SER A 21 18.14 -25.10 6.49
N LEU A 22 17.98 -23.81 6.16
CA LEU A 22 19.08 -22.86 5.99
C LEU A 22 19.49 -22.17 7.30
N LEU A 23 18.51 -21.83 8.13
CA LEU A 23 18.71 -21.03 9.34
C LEU A 23 18.67 -21.86 10.63
N GLY A 24 18.11 -23.07 10.58
CA GLY A 24 17.69 -23.84 11.74
C GLY A 24 16.23 -23.54 12.14
N PRO A 25 15.60 -24.40 12.96
CA PRO A 25 14.25 -24.17 13.44
C PRO A 25 14.21 -22.91 14.30
N ALA A 26 13.29 -21.98 14.02
CA ALA A 26 13.34 -20.65 14.62
C ALA A 26 13.35 -20.64 16.14
N GLN A 27 12.82 -21.67 16.80
CA GLN A 27 12.84 -21.82 18.27
C GLN A 27 14.25 -22.05 18.82
N ALA A 28 15.10 -22.80 18.10
CA ALA A 28 16.44 -23.18 18.54
C ALA A 28 17.54 -22.16 18.17
N VAL A 29 17.29 -21.29 17.17
CA VAL A 29 18.29 -20.31 16.74
C VAL A 29 18.34 -19.14 17.72
N SER A 30 19.54 -18.84 18.21
CA SER A 30 19.78 -17.65 19.04
C SER A 30 19.56 -16.37 18.23
N GLU A 31 19.21 -15.28 18.92
CA GLU A 31 18.98 -13.99 18.25
C GLU A 31 20.26 -13.47 17.58
N GLU A 32 21.42 -13.67 18.22
CA GLU A 32 22.73 -13.29 17.68
C GLU A 32 23.04 -14.04 16.37
N CYS A 33 22.76 -15.34 16.33
CA CYS A 33 22.89 -16.13 15.10
C CYS A 33 21.95 -15.60 14.01
N LEU A 34 20.69 -15.28 14.34
CA LEU A 34 19.76 -14.71 13.36
C LEU A 34 20.23 -13.35 12.82
N ARG A 35 20.77 -12.47 13.67
CA ARG A 35 21.35 -11.18 13.24
C ARG A 35 22.53 -11.38 12.29
N SER A 36 23.33 -12.43 12.49
CA SER A 36 24.45 -12.77 11.60
C SER A 36 24.00 -13.36 10.27
N CYS A 37 22.91 -14.15 10.27
CA CYS A 37 22.40 -14.84 9.07
C CYS A 37 21.44 -13.97 8.24
N LEU A 38 20.75 -13.01 8.86
CA LEU A 38 19.76 -12.13 8.23
C LEU A 38 20.09 -10.63 8.49
N PRO A 39 21.32 -10.18 8.17
CA PRO A 39 21.74 -8.82 8.48
C PRO A 39 20.91 -7.76 7.75
N HIS A 40 20.50 -8.00 6.50
CA HIS A 40 19.71 -7.01 5.75
C HIS A 40 18.28 -6.94 6.25
N THR A 41 17.65 -8.07 6.57
CA THR A 41 16.32 -8.09 7.20
C THR A 41 16.34 -7.38 8.55
N ARG A 42 17.39 -7.57 9.37
CA ARG A 42 17.50 -6.85 10.65
C ARG A 42 17.71 -5.35 10.47
N ALA A 43 18.57 -4.94 9.54
CA ALA A 43 18.80 -3.52 9.22
C ALA A 43 17.53 -2.84 8.70
N TRP A 44 16.77 -3.55 7.86
CA TRP A 44 15.49 -3.09 7.33
C TRP A 44 14.45 -2.88 8.43
N LEU A 45 14.28 -3.84 9.34
CA LEU A 45 13.38 -3.69 10.49
C LEU A 45 13.81 -2.54 11.41
N ALA A 46 15.12 -2.35 11.63
CA ALA A 46 15.65 -1.24 12.42
C ALA A 46 15.35 0.13 11.78
N ALA A 47 15.54 0.21 10.46
CA ALA A 47 15.26 1.43 9.73
C ALA A 47 13.76 1.75 9.72
N ALA A 48 12.90 0.73 9.65
CA ALA A 48 11.46 0.88 9.80
C ALA A 48 11.09 1.36 11.22
N SER A 49 11.67 0.77 12.28
CA SER A 49 11.35 1.16 13.65
C SER A 49 11.77 2.59 13.98
N GLY A 50 12.86 3.09 13.38
CA GLY A 50 13.28 4.49 13.49
C GLY A 50 12.27 5.52 12.96
N GLN A 51 11.22 5.10 12.25
CA GLN A 51 10.14 5.97 11.75
C GLN A 51 8.86 5.91 12.60
N LEU A 52 8.80 5.02 13.60
CA LEU A 52 7.62 4.89 14.48
C LEU A 52 7.23 6.21 15.15
N PRO A 53 8.14 7.00 15.77
CA PRO A 53 7.74 8.21 16.50
C PRO A 53 7.08 9.27 15.60
N GLN A 54 7.48 9.33 14.33
CA GLN A 54 6.89 10.28 13.38
C GLN A 54 5.48 9.84 12.94
N LEU A 55 5.22 8.54 12.89
CA LEU A 55 3.93 7.97 12.49
C LEU A 55 2.92 7.93 13.63
N GLU A 56 3.37 7.84 14.88
CA GLU A 56 2.52 8.00 16.07
C GLU A 56 1.76 9.34 16.05
N LEU A 57 2.44 10.42 15.66
CA LEU A 57 1.83 11.75 15.52
C LEU A 57 0.72 11.77 14.46
N GLN A 58 0.72 10.80 13.54
CA GLN A 58 -0.30 10.67 12.48
C GLN A 58 -1.52 9.84 12.94
N HIS A 59 -1.53 9.32 14.17
CA HIS A 59 -2.64 8.56 14.78
C HIS A 59 -3.08 7.35 13.94
N LEU A 60 -2.12 6.60 13.41
CA LEU A 60 -2.36 5.40 12.61
C LEU A 60 -2.61 4.13 13.44
N ASP A 61 -2.54 4.22 14.76
CA ASP A 61 -2.81 3.07 15.63
C ASP A 61 -4.31 2.71 15.60
N PRO A 62 -4.63 1.41 15.55
CA PRO A 62 -6.02 0.98 15.64
C PRO A 62 -6.64 1.43 16.96
N PRO A 63 -7.94 1.77 16.98
CA PRO A 63 -8.63 2.14 18.21
C PRO A 63 -8.49 1.03 19.23
N SER A 64 -8.33 1.43 20.49
CA SER A 64 -8.29 0.51 21.62
C SER A 64 -9.55 -0.38 21.63
N PRO A 65 -9.52 -1.62 22.12
CA PRO A 65 -10.72 -2.47 22.21
C PRO A 65 -11.88 -1.77 22.95
N VAL A 66 -11.57 -0.86 23.89
CA VAL A 66 -12.54 -0.02 24.60
C VAL A 66 -13.23 1.00 23.68
N GLN A 67 -12.51 1.58 22.73
CA GLN A 67 -13.06 2.52 21.74
C GLN A 67 -13.92 1.79 20.70
N GLN A 68 -13.54 0.58 20.30
CA GLN A 68 -14.35 -0.28 19.42
C GLN A 68 -15.68 -0.67 20.08
N GLN A 69 -15.68 -1.00 21.38
CA GLN A 69 -16.91 -1.27 22.13
C GLN A 69 -17.82 -0.03 22.26
N GLN A 70 -17.27 1.17 22.49
CA GLN A 70 -18.06 2.40 22.54
C GLN A 70 -18.63 2.81 21.17
N GLN A 71 -17.90 2.57 20.08
CA GLN A 71 -18.41 2.81 18.73
C GLN A 71 -19.50 1.81 18.34
N GLN A 72 -19.36 0.53 18.68
CA GLN A 72 -20.42 -0.47 18.50
C GLN A 72 -21.67 -0.12 19.31
N GLN A 73 -21.52 0.30 20.57
CA GLN A 73 -22.65 0.77 21.39
C GLN A 73 -23.31 2.05 20.86
N ARG A 74 -22.58 2.89 20.10
CA ARG A 74 -23.16 4.08 19.44
C ARG A 74 -23.89 3.77 18.14
N GLN A 75 -23.69 2.60 17.53
CA GLN A 75 -24.33 2.22 16.27
C GLN A 75 -25.52 1.27 16.43
N GLU A 76 -25.76 0.72 17.63
CA GLU A 76 -26.95 -0.07 17.91
C GLU A 76 -28.16 0.81 18.24
N LEU A 77 -28.76 1.39 17.21
CA LEU A 77 -30.18 1.77 17.28
C LEU A 77 -31.03 0.51 17.07
N PRO A 78 -32.03 0.22 17.93
CA PRO A 78 -32.76 -1.03 17.89
C PRO A 78 -33.66 -1.09 16.64
N ALA A 79 -33.33 -1.99 15.71
CA ALA A 79 -34.22 -2.36 14.63
C ALA A 79 -35.43 -3.12 15.20
N LEU A 80 -36.61 -2.53 15.08
CA LEU A 80 -37.87 -3.15 15.48
C LEU A 80 -38.11 -4.42 14.64
N ARG A 81 -38.20 -5.54 15.34
CA ARG A 81 -38.37 -6.89 14.83
C ARG A 81 -39.84 -7.09 14.41
N SER A 82 -40.13 -7.08 13.11
CA SER A 82 -41.39 -7.62 12.60
C SER A 82 -41.15 -9.04 12.13
N GLY A 83 -41.74 -10.01 12.84
CA GLY A 83 -41.72 -11.42 12.45
C GLY A 83 -42.61 -11.68 11.25
N LEU A 84 -42.21 -12.68 10.46
CA LEU A 84 -43.03 -13.74 9.85
C LEU A 84 -42.11 -14.57 8.95
N GLY A 85 -41.98 -15.87 9.25
CA GLY A 85 -41.28 -16.85 8.39
C GLY A 85 -42.04 -17.12 7.08
N PRO A 86 -41.46 -17.92 6.17
CA PRO A 86 -41.59 -19.37 6.36
C PRO A 86 -40.32 -20.18 5.99
N ALA A 87 -40.49 -21.49 6.14
CA ALA A 87 -39.48 -22.53 6.29
C ALA A 87 -39.07 -23.28 4.99
N GLN A 88 -38.01 -24.07 5.15
CA GLN A 88 -37.54 -25.24 4.38
C GLN A 88 -36.84 -25.02 3.03
N ALA A 89 -35.59 -25.48 2.94
CA ALA A 89 -35.26 -26.80 2.37
C ALA A 89 -33.74 -26.98 2.33
N GLY A 90 -33.25 -28.03 2.97
CA GLY A 90 -31.84 -28.43 2.89
C GLY A 90 -31.53 -28.99 1.51
N SER A 91 -30.38 -28.59 0.94
CA SER A 91 -29.56 -29.32 -0.03
C SER A 91 -28.39 -28.46 -0.51
N GLN A 92 -27.35 -28.19 0.29
CA GLN A 92 -26.02 -27.82 -0.25
C GLN A 92 -24.87 -28.10 0.75
N PRO A 93 -24.15 -29.24 0.66
CA PRO A 93 -22.83 -29.36 1.29
C PRO A 93 -21.67 -29.20 0.30
N LEU A 94 -21.90 -28.91 -0.99
CA LEU A 94 -20.81 -28.89 -1.99
C LEU A 94 -20.17 -27.52 -2.24
N LEU A 95 -20.86 -26.41 -1.94
CA LEU A 95 -20.31 -25.05 -2.09
C LEU A 95 -19.51 -24.57 -0.86
N GLN A 96 -19.75 -25.15 0.32
CA GLN A 96 -18.93 -24.87 1.52
C GLN A 96 -17.57 -25.60 1.49
N GLN A 97 -17.47 -26.75 0.82
CA GLN A 97 -16.17 -27.43 0.63
C GLN A 97 -15.25 -26.70 -0.36
N GLN A 98 -15.80 -26.03 -1.38
CA GLN A 98 -14.98 -25.17 -2.26
C GLN A 98 -14.51 -23.88 -1.57
N GLN A 99 -15.28 -23.34 -0.61
CA GLN A 99 -14.83 -22.20 0.20
C GLN A 99 -13.80 -22.59 1.28
N GLN A 100 -13.81 -23.84 1.78
CA GLN A 100 -12.77 -24.33 2.68
C GLN A 100 -11.46 -24.73 1.96
N GLN A 101 -11.48 -24.99 0.65
CA GLN A 101 -10.29 -25.31 -0.16
C GLN A 101 -9.45 -24.09 -0.60
N GLN A 102 -9.86 -22.86 -0.24
CA GLN A 102 -9.10 -21.62 -0.50
C GLN A 102 -8.82 -20.82 0.77
N GLN A 103 -8.25 -21.46 1.81
CA GLN A 103 -7.61 -20.70 2.90
C GLN A 103 -6.33 -20.03 2.37
N ARG A 104 -6.50 -18.94 1.60
CA ARG A 104 -5.42 -18.01 1.24
C ARG A 104 -4.73 -17.53 2.52
N LEU A 105 -3.42 -17.33 2.49
CA LEU A 105 -2.74 -16.57 3.54
C LEU A 105 -3.43 -15.19 3.61
N GLN A 106 -4.25 -14.98 4.64
CA GLN A 106 -4.97 -13.73 4.85
C GLN A 106 -4.12 -12.84 5.75
N LEU A 107 -4.03 -11.57 5.38
CA LEU A 107 -3.38 -10.57 6.19
C LEU A 107 -4.19 -10.38 7.47
N LEU A 108 -3.58 -10.59 8.64
CA LEU A 108 -4.23 -10.35 9.92
C LEU A 108 -4.43 -8.84 10.10
N VAL A 109 -5.66 -8.40 10.31
CA VAL A 109 -6.03 -6.99 10.54
C VAL A 109 -7.14 -6.92 11.60
N PRO A 110 -7.18 -5.87 12.45
CA PRO A 110 -6.21 -4.79 12.54
C PRO A 110 -4.89 -5.22 13.20
N VAL A 111 -3.82 -4.46 12.99
CA VAL A 111 -2.49 -4.67 13.58
C VAL A 111 -1.96 -3.35 14.14
N ALA A 112 -1.49 -3.39 15.38
CA ALA A 112 -0.84 -2.26 16.02
C ALA A 112 0.47 -1.89 15.29
N LEU A 113 0.74 -0.59 15.18
CA LEU A 113 1.96 -0.09 14.56
C LEU A 113 3.20 -0.58 15.33
N HIS A 114 3.11 -0.60 16.67
CA HIS A 114 4.10 -1.13 17.62
C HIS A 114 4.08 -2.64 17.73
N SER A 115 4.16 -3.32 16.59
CA SER A 115 4.27 -4.78 16.55
C SER A 115 5.23 -5.19 15.45
N TRP A 116 5.78 -6.40 15.54
CA TRP A 116 6.68 -6.90 14.49
C TRP A 116 5.99 -6.95 13.12
N ARG A 117 4.66 -7.18 13.10
CA ARG A 117 3.84 -7.12 11.89
C ARG A 117 3.70 -5.68 11.39
N GLY A 118 3.48 -4.73 12.30
CA GLY A 118 3.47 -3.30 12.01
C GLY A 118 4.79 -2.86 11.37
N LEU A 119 5.93 -3.25 11.94
CA LEU A 119 7.27 -2.98 11.38
C LEU A 119 7.48 -3.58 10.00
N VAL A 120 7.05 -4.83 9.78
CA VAL A 120 7.12 -5.49 8.45
C VAL A 120 6.31 -4.70 7.42
N ARG A 121 5.07 -4.33 7.74
CA ARG A 121 4.20 -3.56 6.85
C ARG A 121 4.73 -2.16 6.58
N LEU A 122 5.25 -1.50 7.62
CA LEU A 122 5.93 -0.21 7.51
C LEU A 122 7.15 -0.28 6.60
N GLY A 123 8.03 -1.24 6.86
CA GLY A 123 9.22 -1.45 6.05
C GLY A 123 8.89 -1.81 4.60
N LEU A 124 7.79 -2.52 4.33
CA LEU A 124 7.33 -2.81 2.97
C LEU A 124 6.88 -1.55 2.24
N VAL A 125 6.10 -0.69 2.89
CA VAL A 125 5.70 0.60 2.31
C VAL A 125 6.92 1.47 2.04
N GLN A 126 7.89 1.52 2.94
CA GLN A 126 9.13 2.29 2.74
C GLN A 126 9.97 1.77 1.57
N LEU A 127 10.06 0.45 1.39
CA LEU A 127 10.73 -0.15 0.23
C LEU A 127 10.03 0.24 -1.08
N VAL A 128 8.70 0.22 -1.09
CA VAL A 128 7.88 0.54 -2.27
C VAL A 128 7.93 2.03 -2.61
N ALA A 129 7.86 2.88 -1.59
CA ALA A 129 7.97 4.32 -1.71
C ALA A 129 9.39 4.77 -2.12
N GLY A 130 10.41 3.93 -1.90
CA GLY A 130 11.80 4.29 -2.17
C GLY A 130 12.30 5.39 -1.24
N GLU A 131 11.79 5.44 -0.01
CA GLU A 131 12.11 6.48 0.98
C GLU A 131 13.03 6.03 2.12
N GLY A 132 13.62 7.04 2.76
CA GLY A 132 14.33 6.89 4.02
C GLY A 132 15.63 6.09 3.92
N ALA A 133 16.07 5.57 5.06
CA ALA A 133 17.24 4.70 5.12
C ALA A 133 16.97 3.37 4.41
N VAL A 134 15.73 2.86 4.47
CA VAL A 134 15.32 1.58 3.87
C VAL A 134 15.61 1.51 2.37
N ALA A 135 15.36 2.58 1.62
CA ALA A 135 15.63 2.61 0.18
C ALA A 135 17.10 2.47 -0.22
N ARG A 136 18.03 2.74 0.71
CA ARG A 136 19.48 2.60 0.49
C ARG A 136 20.02 1.26 0.97
N LEU A 137 19.21 0.47 1.66
CA LEU A 137 19.62 -0.84 2.15
C LEU A 137 19.54 -1.89 1.02
N PRO A 138 20.40 -2.92 1.06
CA PRO A 138 20.20 -4.10 0.24
C PRO A 138 18.85 -4.74 0.55
N LEU A 139 18.26 -5.40 -0.47
CA LEU A 139 16.98 -6.07 -0.32
C LEU A 139 17.05 -7.13 0.81
N PRO A 140 16.12 -7.09 1.80
CA PRO A 140 16.05 -8.06 2.88
C PRO A 140 16.08 -9.49 2.37
N GLU A 141 16.85 -10.37 3.02
CA GLU A 141 16.99 -11.77 2.62
C GLU A 141 15.63 -12.46 2.54
N THR A 142 14.75 -12.15 3.49
CA THR A 142 13.38 -12.70 3.57
C THR A 142 12.44 -12.23 2.45
N LEU A 143 12.82 -11.22 1.66
CA LEU A 143 12.00 -10.67 0.58
C LEU A 143 12.57 -10.96 -0.82
N ARG A 144 13.71 -11.67 -0.93
CA ARG A 144 14.38 -11.92 -2.22
C ARG A 144 13.50 -12.66 -3.22
N LEU A 145 12.69 -13.61 -2.75
CA LEU A 145 11.76 -14.37 -3.59
C LEU A 145 10.61 -13.52 -4.15
N ASP A 146 10.31 -12.40 -3.49
CA ASP A 146 9.27 -11.45 -3.89
C ASP A 146 9.82 -10.22 -4.64
N SER A 147 11.12 -10.20 -4.97
CA SER A 147 11.79 -9.09 -5.67
C SER A 147 11.03 -8.59 -6.90
N GLY A 148 10.58 -9.49 -7.78
CA GLY A 148 9.79 -9.10 -8.96
C GLY A 148 8.45 -8.44 -8.62
N ARG A 149 7.75 -8.94 -7.60
CA ARG A 149 6.47 -8.34 -7.13
C ARG A 149 6.72 -7.00 -6.44
N LEU A 150 7.82 -6.87 -5.70
CA LEU A 150 8.21 -5.62 -5.06
C LEU A 150 8.58 -4.55 -6.10
N HIS A 151 9.33 -4.90 -7.15
CA HIS A 151 9.62 -3.99 -8.25
C HIS A 151 8.37 -3.56 -9.00
N ALA A 152 7.42 -4.46 -9.24
CA ALA A 152 6.13 -4.10 -9.82
C ALA A 152 5.36 -3.11 -8.93
N ALA A 153 5.34 -3.34 -7.61
CA ALA A 153 4.70 -2.44 -6.66
C ALA A 153 5.40 -1.06 -6.58
N GLN A 154 6.74 -1.01 -6.64
CA GLN A 154 7.52 0.23 -6.73
C GLN A 154 7.17 1.02 -8.00
N ALA A 155 7.11 0.34 -9.15
CA ALA A 155 6.72 0.96 -10.42
C ALA A 155 5.29 1.51 -10.37
N GLU A 156 4.35 0.76 -9.79
CA GLU A 156 2.97 1.22 -9.60
C GLU A 156 2.92 2.44 -8.68
N PHE A 157 3.62 2.41 -7.55
CA PHE A 157 3.70 3.54 -6.62
C PHE A 157 4.21 4.81 -7.32
N GLN A 158 5.31 4.72 -8.08
CA GLN A 158 5.85 5.83 -8.86
C GLN A 158 4.86 6.31 -9.93
N ARG A 159 4.18 5.40 -10.63
CA ARG A 159 3.14 5.74 -11.61
C ARG A 159 2.04 6.57 -10.96
N LEU A 160 1.61 6.21 -9.75
CA LEU A 160 0.59 6.96 -9.02
C LEU A 160 1.05 8.36 -8.62
N GLN A 161 2.32 8.54 -8.25
CA GLN A 161 2.88 9.86 -7.98
C GLN A 161 2.88 10.76 -9.22
N VAL A 162 3.31 10.21 -10.37
CA VAL A 162 3.28 10.93 -11.65
C VAL A 162 1.85 11.31 -12.02
N MET A 163 0.91 10.36 -11.88
CA MET A 163 -0.51 10.58 -12.14
C MET A 163 -1.08 11.69 -11.26
N ALA A 164 -0.81 11.65 -9.95
CA ALA A 164 -1.28 12.66 -9.01
C ALA A 164 -0.75 14.05 -9.37
N ALA A 165 0.54 14.16 -9.72
CA ALA A 165 1.14 15.41 -10.15
C ALA A 165 0.49 15.96 -11.43
N CYS A 166 0.27 15.10 -12.43
CA CYS A 166 -0.37 15.47 -13.68
C CYS A 166 -1.82 15.92 -13.49
N LEU A 167 -2.61 15.19 -12.69
CA LEU A 167 -3.99 15.56 -12.37
C LEU A 167 -4.06 16.90 -11.62
N LEU A 168 -3.11 17.16 -10.71
CA LEU A 168 -3.01 18.44 -10.03
C LEU A 168 -2.72 19.58 -11.02
N LEU A 169 -1.80 19.38 -11.96
CA LEU A 169 -1.49 20.37 -13.01
C LEU A 169 -2.67 20.59 -13.96
N CYS A 170 -3.41 19.54 -14.32
CA CYS A 170 -4.66 19.67 -15.09
C CYS A 170 -5.66 20.58 -14.38
N ARG A 171 -5.89 20.36 -13.07
CA ARG A 171 -6.76 21.20 -12.25
C ARG A 171 -6.29 22.65 -12.19
N GLN A 172 -5.01 22.87 -11.91
CA GLN A 172 -4.43 24.21 -11.80
C GLN A 172 -4.50 24.97 -13.12
N GLY A 173 -4.15 24.31 -14.22
CA GLY A 173 -4.19 24.91 -15.55
C GLY A 173 -5.61 25.18 -16.03
N ALA A 174 -6.57 24.28 -15.76
CA ALA A 174 -7.99 24.51 -16.04
C ALA A 174 -8.52 25.71 -15.24
N ALA A 175 -8.20 25.79 -13.94
CA ALA A 175 -8.60 26.92 -13.10
C ALA A 175 -8.01 28.25 -13.61
N ALA A 176 -6.73 28.25 -14.02
CA ALA A 176 -6.09 29.42 -14.62
C ALA A 176 -6.73 29.85 -15.95
N ALA A 177 -7.31 28.90 -16.69
CA ALA A 177 -8.07 29.16 -17.92
C ALA A 177 -9.54 29.54 -17.66
N GLY A 178 -9.97 29.65 -16.40
CA GLY A 178 -11.36 29.94 -16.04
C GLY A 178 -12.32 28.77 -16.29
N LEU A 179 -11.80 27.56 -16.47
CA LEU A 179 -12.58 26.35 -16.70
C LEU A 179 -12.84 25.60 -15.39
N THR A 180 -14.04 25.03 -15.26
CA THR A 180 -14.37 24.14 -14.16
C THR A 180 -13.83 22.74 -14.44
N CYS A 181 -12.94 22.24 -13.58
CA CYS A 181 -12.46 20.85 -13.62
C CYS A 181 -13.19 20.03 -12.55
N GLY A 182 -14.36 19.50 -12.90
CA GLY A 182 -15.18 18.67 -12.02
C GLY A 182 -14.79 17.20 -12.02
N PRO A 183 -15.55 16.35 -11.31
CA PRO A 183 -15.34 14.90 -11.27
C PRO A 183 -15.32 14.21 -12.65
N PRO A 184 -16.23 14.49 -13.61
CA PRO A 184 -16.23 13.79 -14.89
C PRO A 184 -15.04 14.19 -15.78
N GLU A 185 -14.65 15.46 -15.78
CA GLU A 185 -13.48 15.94 -16.52
C GLU A 185 -12.21 15.28 -15.99
N LEU A 186 -12.10 15.17 -14.67
CA LEU A 186 -10.94 14.57 -14.04
C LEU A 186 -10.88 13.05 -14.23
N ALA A 187 -12.02 12.36 -14.22
CA ALA A 187 -12.10 10.95 -14.58
C ALA A 187 -11.69 10.70 -16.04
N ALA A 188 -12.05 11.60 -16.96
CA ALA A 188 -11.59 11.55 -18.35
C ALA A 188 -10.09 11.80 -18.47
N ALA A 189 -9.56 12.83 -17.78
CA ALA A 189 -8.14 13.13 -17.73
C ALA A 189 -7.33 11.94 -17.18
N LYS A 190 -7.76 11.37 -16.06
CA LYS A 190 -7.16 10.18 -15.44
C LYS A 190 -7.10 8.99 -16.39
N ARG A 191 -8.17 8.69 -17.14
CA ARG A 191 -8.17 7.60 -18.13
C ARG A 191 -7.15 7.83 -19.25
N ARG A 192 -7.08 9.05 -19.79
CA ARG A 192 -6.14 9.40 -20.86
C ARG A 192 -4.70 9.34 -20.38
N LEU A 193 -4.41 9.92 -19.23
CA LEU A 193 -3.09 9.85 -18.60
C LEU A 193 -2.70 8.41 -18.25
N ALA A 194 -3.65 7.58 -17.79
CA ALA A 194 -3.37 6.17 -17.49
C ALA A 194 -2.95 5.39 -18.73
N ALA A 195 -3.60 5.65 -19.87
CA ALA A 195 -3.22 5.02 -21.15
C ALA A 195 -1.81 5.44 -21.57
N LEU A 196 -1.45 6.72 -21.44
CA LEU A 196 -0.10 7.20 -21.75
C LEU A 196 0.96 6.63 -20.82
N LEU A 197 0.71 6.60 -19.51
CA LEU A 197 1.66 6.06 -18.53
C LEU A 197 1.80 4.53 -18.61
N ALA A 198 0.90 3.84 -19.29
CA ALA A 198 1.01 2.41 -19.57
C ALA A 198 1.92 2.10 -20.77
N ASP A 199 2.18 3.08 -21.63
CA ASP A 199 3.06 2.92 -22.80
C ASP A 199 4.54 3.02 -22.39
N PRO A 200 5.34 1.95 -22.55
CA PRO A 200 6.77 1.97 -22.22
C PRO A 200 7.60 2.91 -23.12
N ALA A 201 7.08 3.33 -24.28
CA ALA A 201 7.74 4.26 -25.19
C ALA A 201 7.40 5.74 -24.88
N MET A 202 6.52 5.99 -23.92
CA MET A 202 6.06 7.34 -23.56
C MET A 202 7.23 8.24 -23.15
N ARG A 203 7.26 9.43 -23.75
CA ARG A 203 8.23 10.47 -23.39
C ARG A 203 7.55 11.52 -22.53
N LEU A 204 8.34 12.14 -21.65
CA LEU A 204 7.87 13.22 -20.78
C LEU A 204 7.21 14.37 -21.56
N ALA A 205 7.68 14.65 -22.78
CA ALA A 205 7.10 15.67 -23.65
C ALA A 205 5.66 15.33 -24.05
N ASP A 206 5.36 14.05 -24.35
CA ASP A 206 4.02 13.59 -24.72
C ASP A 206 3.06 13.73 -23.52
N LEU A 207 3.54 13.38 -22.32
CA LEU A 207 2.79 13.58 -21.08
C LEU A 207 2.51 15.06 -20.82
N ALA A 208 3.51 15.93 -21.02
CA ALA A 208 3.35 17.37 -20.82
C ALA A 208 2.37 17.99 -21.84
N ALA A 209 2.42 17.57 -23.10
CA ALA A 209 1.48 17.97 -24.15
C ALA A 209 0.05 17.56 -23.80
N GLU A 210 -0.13 16.33 -23.32
CA GLU A 210 -1.44 15.84 -22.90
C GLU A 210 -2.00 16.63 -21.72
N VAL A 211 -1.18 16.87 -20.69
CA VAL A 211 -1.57 17.68 -19.51
C VAL A 211 -1.92 19.11 -19.93
N ALA A 212 -1.15 19.72 -20.84
CA ALA A 212 -1.42 21.06 -21.36
C ALA A 212 -2.77 21.13 -22.11
N CYS A 213 -3.08 20.10 -22.91
CA CYS A 213 -4.36 19.95 -23.61
C CYS A 213 -5.52 19.78 -22.62
N LEU A 214 -5.38 18.89 -21.63
CA LEU A 214 -6.39 18.62 -20.60
C LEU A 214 -6.67 19.84 -19.71
N ALA A 215 -5.69 20.70 -19.51
CA ALA A 215 -5.83 21.97 -18.82
C ALA A 215 -6.55 23.06 -19.66
N GLY A 216 -7.13 22.71 -20.82
CA GLY A 216 -8.03 23.58 -21.59
C GLY A 216 -7.36 24.61 -22.48
N GLY A 217 -6.12 24.38 -22.90
CA GLY A 217 -5.46 25.19 -23.93
C GLY A 217 -5.38 24.47 -25.27
N GLN A 218 -5.30 25.26 -26.35
CA GLN A 218 -4.72 24.75 -27.59
C GLN A 218 -3.22 24.50 -27.35
N GLY A 219 -2.75 23.31 -27.74
CA GLY A 219 -1.35 22.90 -27.57
C GLY A 219 -0.41 23.90 -28.23
N GLY A 220 0.45 24.51 -27.43
CA GLY A 220 1.45 25.47 -27.88
C GLY A 220 2.75 25.17 -27.18
N ALA A 221 3.86 25.14 -27.93
CA ALA A 221 5.16 24.69 -27.45
C ALA A 221 5.62 25.35 -26.13
N ALA A 222 5.32 26.64 -25.95
CA ALA A 222 5.65 27.36 -24.70
C ALA A 222 4.87 26.84 -23.49
N ARG A 223 3.60 26.48 -23.66
CA ARG A 223 2.76 25.93 -22.59
C ARG A 223 3.17 24.51 -22.25
N GLU A 224 3.45 23.69 -23.26
CA GLU A 224 3.93 22.32 -23.08
C GLU A 224 5.27 22.31 -22.33
N ALA A 225 6.21 23.19 -22.70
CA ALA A 225 7.46 23.37 -21.98
C ALA A 225 7.24 23.79 -20.51
N GLY A 226 6.35 24.75 -20.25
CA GLY A 226 6.03 25.18 -18.88
C GLY A 226 5.39 24.07 -18.03
N VAL A 227 4.56 23.21 -18.63
CA VAL A 227 3.99 22.03 -17.98
C VAL A 227 5.08 20.99 -17.71
N GLN A 228 5.96 20.71 -18.68
CA GLN A 228 7.08 19.80 -18.50
C GLN A 228 8.00 20.25 -17.35
N ASP A 229 8.32 21.55 -17.27
CA ASP A 229 9.10 22.13 -16.18
C ASP A 229 8.40 21.99 -14.83
N SER A 230 7.07 22.14 -14.82
CA SER A 230 6.26 21.95 -13.61
C SER A 230 6.26 20.49 -13.15
N ILE A 231 6.14 19.53 -14.08
CA ILE A 231 6.25 18.09 -13.78
C ILE A 231 7.63 17.78 -13.20
N ASN A 232 8.71 18.25 -13.85
CA ASN A 232 10.09 18.06 -13.38
C ASN A 232 10.31 18.67 -11.99
N ARG A 233 9.74 19.84 -11.72
CA ARG A 233 9.84 20.50 -10.41
C ARG A 233 9.08 19.74 -9.32
N MET A 234 7.87 19.28 -9.63
CA MET A 234 7.03 18.54 -8.68
C MET A 234 7.61 17.18 -8.34
N LEU A 235 8.12 16.46 -9.35
CA LEU A 235 8.70 15.12 -9.23
C LEU A 235 10.21 15.15 -9.02
N GLY A 236 10.81 16.34 -8.91
CA GLY A 236 12.22 16.51 -8.63
C GLY A 236 12.60 15.87 -7.29
N ARG A 237 13.72 15.15 -7.28
CA ARG A 237 14.21 14.48 -6.07
C ARG A 237 14.38 15.48 -4.93
N GLY A 238 13.79 15.18 -3.78
CA GLY A 238 13.87 16.01 -2.58
C GLY A 238 12.95 17.23 -2.55
N GLY A 239 12.18 17.49 -3.63
CA GLY A 239 11.20 18.57 -3.70
C GLY A 239 10.05 18.39 -2.69
N ALA A 240 9.48 19.50 -2.22
CA ALA A 240 8.39 19.48 -1.24
C ALA A 240 7.13 18.77 -1.78
N ALA A 241 6.80 18.95 -3.06
CA ALA A 241 5.67 18.27 -3.70
C ALA A 241 5.88 16.75 -3.74
N MET A 242 7.06 16.28 -4.15
CA MET A 242 7.39 14.86 -4.14
C MET A 242 7.32 14.27 -2.72
N LYS A 243 7.86 14.96 -1.71
CA LYS A 243 7.76 14.52 -0.30
C LYS A 243 6.31 14.44 0.18
N ALA A 244 5.50 15.44 -0.16
CA ALA A 244 4.09 15.46 0.22
C ALA A 244 3.32 14.30 -0.43
N LEU A 245 3.55 14.03 -1.73
CA LEU A 245 2.99 12.87 -2.43
C LEU A 245 3.45 11.57 -1.78
N THR A 246 4.75 11.41 -1.59
CA THR A 246 5.28 10.15 -1.05
C THR A 246 4.77 9.87 0.36
N GLY A 247 4.76 10.88 1.24
CA GLY A 247 4.18 10.77 2.57
C GLY A 247 2.68 10.46 2.55
N GLY A 248 1.89 11.21 1.76
CA GLY A 248 0.44 11.00 1.68
C GLY A 248 0.06 9.60 1.16
N PHE A 249 0.73 9.13 0.12
CA PHE A 249 0.53 7.78 -0.41
C PHE A 249 0.99 6.70 0.57
N SER A 250 2.14 6.90 1.23
CA SER A 250 2.63 5.96 2.24
C SER A 250 1.67 5.85 3.43
N THR A 251 1.17 6.98 3.96
CA THR A 251 0.17 7.00 5.04
C THR A 251 -1.11 6.29 4.62
N ALA A 252 -1.59 6.51 3.39
CA ALA A 252 -2.79 5.82 2.88
C ALA A 252 -2.59 4.30 2.77
N LEU A 253 -1.45 3.85 2.21
CA LEU A 253 -1.11 2.43 2.13
C LEU A 253 -0.98 1.80 3.52
N LEU A 254 -0.37 2.49 4.48
CA LEU A 254 -0.25 2.01 5.85
C LEU A 254 -1.60 1.87 6.52
N ALA A 255 -2.52 2.82 6.35
CA ALA A 255 -3.88 2.70 6.87
C ALA A 255 -4.55 1.41 6.35
N HIS A 256 -4.46 1.14 5.05
CA HIS A 256 -5.00 -0.10 4.47
C HIS A 256 -4.34 -1.37 5.03
N LEU A 257 -3.02 -1.36 5.20
CA LEU A 257 -2.28 -2.52 5.66
C LEU A 257 -2.45 -2.77 7.17
N LEU A 258 -2.61 -1.74 7.99
CA LEU A 258 -2.72 -1.87 9.44
C LEU A 258 -4.15 -2.07 9.90
N LEU A 259 -5.10 -1.29 9.38
CA LEU A 259 -6.50 -1.29 9.83
C LEU A 259 -7.39 -2.21 8.99
N GLY A 260 -6.98 -2.55 7.77
CA GLY A 260 -7.70 -3.44 6.86
C GLY A 260 -8.66 -2.72 5.92
N PRO A 261 -8.92 -3.25 4.71
CA PRO A 261 -9.63 -2.53 3.65
C PRO A 261 -11.12 -2.30 3.91
N ALA A 262 -11.74 -3.08 4.80
CA ALA A 262 -13.17 -2.98 5.11
C ALA A 262 -13.48 -2.03 6.28
N SER A 263 -12.47 -1.48 6.96
CA SER A 263 -12.69 -0.58 8.10
C SER A 263 -13.07 0.83 7.60
N PRO A 264 -14.10 1.48 8.18
CA PRO A 264 -14.42 2.87 7.87
C PRO A 264 -13.29 3.83 8.25
N GLU A 265 -12.51 3.50 9.28
CA GLU A 265 -11.35 4.28 9.72
C GLU A 265 -10.25 4.27 8.66
N THR A 266 -10.03 3.12 8.00
CA THR A 266 -9.12 3.00 6.85
C THR A 266 -9.50 3.97 5.75
N GLN A 267 -10.78 3.97 5.34
CA GLN A 267 -11.26 4.84 4.27
C GLN A 267 -11.09 6.32 4.64
N GLN A 268 -11.44 6.68 5.87
CA GLN A 268 -11.29 8.06 6.35
C GLN A 268 -9.83 8.50 6.37
N GLN A 269 -8.93 7.70 6.93
CA GLN A 269 -7.50 8.04 7.03
C GLN A 269 -6.83 8.07 5.65
N ALA A 270 -7.08 7.07 4.81
CA ALA A 270 -6.53 7.02 3.46
C ALA A 270 -7.04 8.19 2.60
N SER A 271 -8.35 8.46 2.60
CA SER A 271 -8.91 9.58 1.83
C SER A 271 -8.39 10.92 2.33
N LEU A 272 -8.26 11.12 3.65
CA LEU A 272 -7.68 12.35 4.21
C LEU A 272 -6.21 12.54 3.82
N ALA A 273 -5.39 11.49 3.91
CA ALA A 273 -3.99 11.53 3.53
C ALA A 273 -3.81 11.86 2.04
N LEU A 274 -4.58 11.21 1.18
CA LEU A 274 -4.53 11.44 -0.27
C LEU A 274 -5.02 12.83 -0.65
N ARG A 275 -6.08 13.34 -0.02
CA ARG A 275 -6.56 14.72 -0.28
C ARG A 275 -5.51 15.76 0.10
N ARG A 276 -4.80 15.58 1.22
CA ARG A 276 -3.74 16.50 1.67
C ARG A 276 -2.57 16.61 0.69
N CYS A 277 -2.26 15.54 -0.04
CA CYS A 277 -1.20 15.55 -1.05
C CYS A 277 -1.71 15.76 -2.49
N GLY A 278 -3.00 16.02 -2.69
CA GLY A 278 -3.60 16.19 -4.03
C GLY A 278 -3.85 14.90 -4.82
N GLY A 279 -3.72 13.73 -4.17
CA GLY A 279 -3.95 12.40 -4.75
C GLY A 279 -5.34 11.81 -4.52
N GLY A 280 -6.32 12.62 -4.07
CA GLY A 280 -7.65 12.13 -3.68
C GLY A 280 -8.39 11.34 -4.75
N ASP A 281 -8.17 11.65 -6.03
CA ASP A 281 -8.85 10.97 -7.16
C ASP A 281 -8.22 9.62 -7.53
N LEU A 282 -7.19 9.20 -6.78
CA LEU A 282 -6.44 7.95 -6.95
C LEU A 282 -6.71 6.95 -5.80
N GLU A 283 -7.74 7.18 -4.99
CA GLU A 283 -8.07 6.34 -3.85
C GLU A 283 -8.28 4.86 -4.24
N ALA A 284 -8.97 4.61 -5.36
CA ALA A 284 -9.20 3.25 -5.86
C ALA A 284 -7.89 2.54 -6.28
N GLU A 285 -7.00 3.24 -6.96
CA GLU A 285 -5.70 2.70 -7.40
C GLU A 285 -4.76 2.46 -6.23
N VAL A 286 -4.74 3.36 -5.24
CA VAL A 286 -3.99 3.18 -4.00
C VAL A 286 -4.53 1.96 -3.23
N GLY A 287 -5.84 1.78 -3.19
CA GLY A 287 -6.47 0.57 -2.63
C GLY A 287 -6.04 -0.71 -3.36
N ALA A 288 -5.97 -0.67 -4.70
CA ALA A 288 -5.49 -1.80 -5.50
C ALA A 288 -4.02 -2.14 -5.21
N LEU A 289 -3.15 -1.13 -5.10
CA LEU A 289 -1.76 -1.31 -4.70
C LEU A 289 -1.68 -1.87 -3.26
N ALA A 290 -2.50 -1.38 -2.33
CA ALA A 290 -2.55 -1.89 -0.97
C ALA A 290 -2.93 -3.38 -0.91
N ILE A 291 -3.84 -3.85 -1.77
CA ILE A 291 -4.18 -5.28 -1.89
C ILE A 291 -2.97 -6.10 -2.35
N GLN A 292 -2.18 -5.59 -3.30
CA GLN A 292 -0.95 -6.26 -3.74
C GLN A 292 0.08 -6.36 -2.61
N LEU A 293 0.27 -5.27 -1.86
CA LEU A 293 1.16 -5.21 -0.69
C LEU A 293 0.67 -6.10 0.46
N ALA A 294 -0.64 -6.18 0.68
CA ALA A 294 -1.23 -7.06 1.68
C ALA A 294 -0.92 -8.52 1.36
N GLY A 295 -0.97 -8.90 0.07
CA GLY A 295 -0.54 -10.23 -0.38
C GLY A 295 0.96 -10.49 -0.18
N LEU A 296 1.82 -9.48 -0.28
CA LEU A 296 3.25 -9.60 0.03
C LEU A 296 3.48 -9.78 1.54
N ALA A 297 2.85 -8.93 2.34
CA ALA A 297 2.92 -8.99 3.79
C ALA A 297 2.38 -10.31 4.34
N ALA A 298 1.26 -10.83 3.83
CA ALA A 298 0.70 -12.10 4.28
C ALA A 298 1.64 -13.29 4.02
N VAL A 299 2.33 -13.30 2.87
CA VAL A 299 3.35 -14.33 2.57
C VAL A 299 4.55 -14.16 3.48
N GLY A 300 5.08 -12.95 3.62
CA GLY A 300 6.22 -12.66 4.50
C GLY A 300 5.96 -13.01 5.96
N GLU A 301 4.79 -12.64 6.49
CA GLU A 301 4.36 -12.96 7.86
C GLU A 301 4.13 -14.46 8.06
N GLY A 302 3.52 -15.15 7.09
CA GLY A 302 3.24 -16.58 7.18
C GLY A 302 4.50 -17.44 7.08
N VAL A 303 5.44 -17.06 6.22
CA VAL A 303 6.66 -17.83 5.98
C VAL A 303 7.76 -17.46 6.97
N SER A 304 8.00 -16.16 7.17
CA SER A 304 9.17 -15.65 7.91
C SER A 304 8.83 -15.04 9.28
N GLY A 305 7.57 -15.02 9.69
CA GLY A 305 7.10 -14.26 10.86
C GLY A 305 7.75 -14.66 12.18
N GLN A 306 8.14 -15.93 12.36
CA GLN A 306 8.83 -16.39 13.56
C GLN A 306 10.21 -15.75 13.72
N TRP A 307 10.95 -15.55 12.63
CA TRP A 307 12.24 -14.86 12.65
C TRP A 307 12.06 -13.34 12.72
N HIS A 308 11.08 -12.77 12.02
CA HIS A 308 10.77 -11.33 12.12
C HIS A 308 10.42 -10.94 13.55
N ARG A 309 9.64 -11.75 14.26
CA ARG A 309 9.31 -11.52 15.68
C ARG A 309 10.55 -11.47 16.56
N LYS A 310 11.49 -12.41 16.39
CA LYS A 310 12.76 -12.43 17.14
C LYS A 310 13.67 -11.27 16.76
N LEU A 311 13.77 -10.91 15.49
CA LEU A 311 14.62 -9.80 15.04
C LEU A 311 14.06 -8.41 15.40
N ALA A 312 12.77 -8.34 15.73
CA ALA A 312 12.10 -7.10 16.11
C ALA A 312 11.96 -6.90 17.63
N SER A 313 12.32 -7.88 18.45
CA SER A 313 12.04 -7.83 19.90
C SER A 313 12.81 -6.74 20.65
N ASP A 314 13.95 -6.30 20.14
CA ASP A 314 14.73 -5.20 20.71
C ASP A 314 14.47 -3.84 20.05
N LEU A 315 13.57 -3.80 19.05
CA LEU A 315 13.22 -2.60 18.27
C LEU A 315 11.86 -2.00 18.66
N LEU A 316 11.10 -2.71 19.49
CA LEU A 316 9.74 -2.41 19.94
C LEU A 316 9.74 -2.27 21.45
#